data_AF-A0A251K5H3-F1
#
_entry.id   AF-A0A251K5H3-F1
#
_cell.length_a   1.000
_cell.length_b   1.000
_cell.length_c   1.000
_cell.angle_alpha   90.00
_cell.angle_beta   90.00
_cell.angle_gamma   90.00
#
_symmetry.space_group_name_H-M   'P 1'
#
loop_
_entity.id
_entity.type
_entity.pdbx_description
1 polymer ?
#
loop_
_entity_poly.entity_id
_entity_poly.type
_entity_poly.pdbx_seq_one_letter_code
_entity_poly.pdbx_strand_id
1 'polypeptide(L)'
;MHQVIEEENEERRHQRKMEEVLEVKSLRRIISAYLNYPDAAEEDVKRYERSFKKLPPAHKALLSHYPLKFQRLRRCISMNAYFIYNMLQAFEPPLDMSQDMDGCEDSHLEHALHDNLFSEGNCCSSQSTSATGMHCSKPGGACCGQGNNTMCRSPDGVTTDEEVQIEGCCEPATGSDRGSLQNSQTTVELAEKYHSDSNGNDALSHHDWLDPSLQFNVPLVDVDKVRCIIRNIVRDWANEGQKERDQCYKPILDELDSLFPNRSKDSPPMCLVPGAGLGRLALEISGLGFVSQGNEFSYYMMICSSFILNHTRAAGEWTIHPWIHSNCNSLSDSDQLRPVSIPDIVPASAGITEGFSMCGGDFVEVYSDPSQVGVWDAVVTCFFIDTAHNIIEYIEIISRILKDGGIWINLGPLLYHFADTYGQDEMSIELSLEDVKRVALYYGFQLEKESRIETTYTTNQRSMMQNRYFTAFWTMRKMSTATEKKQSTE
;
A
#
# COMPACT_ATOMS: atom_id res chain seq x y z
N MET A 1 -21.31 26.95 35.46
CA MET A 1 -21.04 27.13 34.01
C MET A 1 -19.55 27.33 33.76
N HIS A 2 -18.86 28.27 34.42
CA HIS A 2 -17.40 28.43 34.26
C HIS A 2 -16.56 27.21 34.72
N GLN A 3 -16.88 26.62 35.88
CA GLN A 3 -16.21 25.40 36.39
C GLN A 3 -16.44 24.16 35.51
N VAL A 4 -17.65 24.01 34.97
CA VAL A 4 -17.98 22.88 34.06
C VAL A 4 -17.22 23.00 32.73
N ILE A 5 -17.05 24.23 32.22
CA ILE A 5 -16.25 24.48 31.01
C ILE A 5 -14.76 24.27 31.28
N GLU A 6 -14.26 24.60 32.47
CA GLU A 6 -12.87 24.34 32.87
C GLU A 6 -12.59 22.84 33.04
N GLU A 7 -13.48 22.09 33.70
CA GLU A 7 -13.38 20.63 33.84
C GLU A 7 -13.44 19.92 32.48
N GLU A 8 -14.37 20.31 31.59
CA GLU A 8 -14.45 19.78 30.21
C GLU A 8 -13.21 20.12 29.36
N ASN A 9 -12.51 21.22 29.67
CA ASN A 9 -11.28 21.60 28.99
C ASN A 9 -10.05 20.84 29.53
N GLU A 10 -10.02 20.55 30.83
CA GLU A 10 -8.99 19.71 31.45
C GLU A 10 -9.10 18.26 30.99
N GLU A 11 -10.32 17.71 30.93
CA GLU A 11 -10.58 16.35 30.44
C GLU A 11 -10.18 16.21 28.97
N ARG A 12 -10.57 17.16 28.11
CA ARG A 12 -10.12 17.21 26.71
C ARG A 12 -8.60 17.32 26.57
N ARG A 13 -7.94 18.07 27.46
CA ARG A 13 -6.48 18.19 27.46
C ARG A 13 -5.81 16.90 27.91
N HIS A 14 -6.40 16.18 28.85
CA HIS A 14 -5.90 14.87 29.29
C HIS A 14 -6.04 13.83 28.19
N GLN A 15 -7.21 13.78 27.53
CA GLN A 15 -7.48 12.90 26.41
C GLN A 15 -6.48 13.09 25.26
N ARG A 16 -6.24 14.34 24.83
CA ARG A 16 -5.24 14.64 23.79
C ARG A 16 -3.84 14.19 24.13
N LYS A 17 -3.43 14.31 25.41
CA LYS A 17 -2.13 13.81 25.86
C LYS A 17 -2.06 12.29 25.80
N MET A 18 -3.14 11.60 26.15
CA MET A 18 -3.19 10.13 26.06
C MET A 18 -3.14 9.67 24.60
N GLU A 19 -3.84 10.35 23.70
CA GLU A 19 -3.79 10.12 22.26
C GLU A 19 -2.37 10.32 21.71
N GLU A 20 -1.71 11.42 22.07
CA GLU A 20 -0.32 11.70 21.67
C GLU A 20 0.65 10.61 22.15
N VAL A 21 0.49 10.12 23.39
CA VAL A 21 1.31 9.01 23.92
C VAL A 21 1.06 7.70 23.15
N LEU A 22 -0.20 7.39 22.82
CA LEU A 22 -0.55 6.21 22.02
C LEU A 22 0.00 6.33 20.58
N GLU A 23 -0.03 7.52 20.00
CA GLU A 23 0.50 7.82 18.69
C GLU A 23 2.02 7.67 18.65
N VAL A 24 2.75 8.21 19.63
CA VAL A 24 4.20 8.01 19.79
C VAL A 24 4.54 6.52 19.93
N LYS A 25 3.77 5.77 20.73
CA LYS A 25 3.94 4.32 20.89
C LYS A 25 3.72 3.58 19.57
N SER A 26 2.69 3.95 18.81
CA SER A 26 2.40 3.38 17.49
C SER A 26 3.53 3.69 16.52
N LEU A 27 3.98 4.95 16.45
CA LEU A 27 5.06 5.38 15.57
C LEU A 27 6.39 4.65 15.89
N ARG A 28 6.75 4.49 17.17
CA ARG A 28 7.92 3.70 17.59
C ARG A 28 7.82 2.24 17.15
N ARG A 29 6.64 1.62 17.25
CA ARG A 29 6.39 0.25 16.78
C ARG A 29 6.57 0.14 15.25
N ILE A 30 6.09 1.12 14.50
CA ILE A 30 6.19 1.16 13.03
C ILE A 30 7.64 1.35 12.57
N ILE A 31 8.37 2.28 13.19
CA ILE A 31 9.81 2.46 12.96
C ILE A 31 10.56 1.18 13.27
N SER A 32 10.24 0.53 14.39
CA SER A 32 10.84 -0.76 14.76
C SER A 32 10.54 -1.84 13.71
N ALA A 33 9.35 -1.86 13.11
CA ALA A 33 9.02 -2.79 12.03
C ALA A 33 9.90 -2.57 10.79
N TYR A 34 10.11 -1.31 10.39
CA TYR A 34 11.04 -0.97 9.32
C TYR A 34 12.48 -1.41 9.64
N LEU A 35 12.95 -1.14 10.87
CA LEU A 35 14.30 -1.53 11.31
C LEU A 35 14.51 -3.05 11.34
N ASN A 36 13.46 -3.82 11.68
CA ASN A 36 13.47 -5.28 11.75
C ASN A 36 13.25 -5.99 10.39
N TYR A 37 12.94 -5.26 9.32
CA TYR A 37 12.75 -5.81 7.97
C TYR A 37 13.89 -6.76 7.52
N PRO A 38 15.19 -6.39 7.58
CA PRO A 38 16.25 -7.26 7.07
C PRO A 38 16.37 -8.57 7.84
N ASP A 39 16.21 -8.55 9.18
CA ASP A 39 16.29 -9.75 10.00
C ASP A 39 15.12 -10.71 9.74
N ALA A 40 13.90 -10.18 9.63
CA ALA A 40 12.73 -10.97 9.27
C ALA A 40 12.87 -11.58 7.86
N ALA A 41 13.38 -10.82 6.90
CA ALA A 41 13.62 -11.32 5.54
C ALA A 41 14.77 -12.36 5.49
N GLU A 42 15.81 -12.20 6.31
CA GLU A 42 16.89 -13.19 6.45
C GLU A 42 16.37 -14.49 7.06
N GLU A 43 15.45 -14.44 8.03
CA GLU A 43 14.86 -15.65 8.61
C GLU A 43 14.07 -16.46 7.58
N ASP A 44 13.39 -15.80 6.62
CA ASP A 44 12.77 -16.48 5.49
C ASP A 44 13.80 -17.22 4.63
N VAL A 45 14.94 -16.58 4.32
CA VAL A 45 16.04 -17.22 3.56
C VAL A 45 16.63 -18.40 4.34
N LYS A 46 16.88 -18.25 5.64
CA LYS A 46 17.34 -19.34 6.53
C LYS A 46 16.34 -20.49 6.55
N ARG A 47 15.03 -20.21 6.57
CA ARG A 47 13.99 -21.24 6.47
C ARG A 47 14.11 -22.01 5.14
N TYR A 48 14.30 -21.31 4.02
CA TYR A 48 14.48 -21.95 2.71
C TYR A 48 15.75 -22.80 2.64
N GLU A 49 16.87 -22.31 3.20
CA GLU A 49 18.12 -23.06 3.30
C GLU A 49 17.98 -24.31 4.17
N ARG A 50 17.28 -24.21 5.30
CA ARG A 50 16.98 -25.37 6.16
C ARG A 50 16.19 -26.43 5.40
N SER A 51 15.20 -26.03 4.62
CA SER A 51 14.43 -26.94 3.76
C SER A 51 15.30 -27.58 2.68
N PHE A 52 16.15 -26.80 1.99
CA PHE A 52 17.10 -27.31 1.00
C PHE A 52 18.10 -28.31 1.61
N LYS A 53 18.61 -28.04 2.82
CA LYS A 53 19.54 -28.93 3.54
C LYS A 53 18.93 -30.29 3.85
N LYS A 54 17.61 -30.40 3.98
CA LYS A 54 16.91 -31.68 4.21
C LYS A 54 16.82 -32.57 2.96
N LEU A 55 17.10 -32.03 1.77
CA LEU A 55 17.02 -32.81 0.52
C LEU A 55 18.11 -33.91 0.43
N PRO A 56 17.81 -35.06 -0.19
CA PRO A 56 18.81 -36.06 -0.54
C PRO A 56 19.92 -35.51 -1.45
N PRO A 57 21.15 -36.06 -1.42
CA PRO A 57 22.26 -35.58 -2.26
C PRO A 57 21.93 -35.53 -3.76
N ALA A 58 21.22 -36.53 -4.29
CA ALA A 58 20.82 -36.56 -5.70
C ALA A 58 19.90 -35.38 -6.07
N HIS A 59 18.96 -35.01 -5.20
CA HIS A 59 18.07 -33.86 -5.45
C HIS A 59 18.81 -32.52 -5.32
N LYS A 60 19.77 -32.42 -4.38
CA LYS A 60 20.63 -31.23 -4.27
C LYS A 60 21.48 -31.02 -5.52
N ALA A 61 21.94 -32.10 -6.15
CA ALA A 61 22.69 -32.02 -7.41
C ALA A 61 21.86 -31.43 -8.57
N LEU A 62 20.56 -31.75 -8.63
CA LEU A 62 19.63 -31.16 -9.61
C LEU A 62 19.38 -29.66 -9.37
N LEU A 63 19.53 -29.20 -8.13
CA LEU A 63 19.30 -27.83 -7.68
C LEU A 63 20.60 -27.13 -7.28
N SER A 64 21.70 -27.42 -7.98
CA SER A 64 23.05 -26.95 -7.65
C SER A 64 23.20 -25.42 -7.60
N HIS A 65 22.30 -24.68 -8.25
CA HIS A 65 22.25 -23.22 -8.27
C HIS A 65 21.62 -22.59 -7.02
N TYR A 66 20.90 -23.35 -6.18
CA TYR A 66 20.15 -22.81 -5.03
C TYR A 66 21.02 -22.09 -3.99
N PRO A 67 22.22 -22.57 -3.61
CA PRO A 67 23.11 -21.83 -2.72
C PRO A 67 23.41 -20.41 -3.22
N LEU A 68 23.63 -20.26 -4.54
CA LEU A 68 23.83 -18.95 -5.16
C LEU A 68 22.54 -18.12 -5.16
N LYS A 69 21.37 -18.74 -5.38
CA LYS A 69 20.07 -18.07 -5.26
C LYS A 69 19.89 -17.46 -3.87
N PHE A 70 20.20 -18.19 -2.79
CA PHE A 70 20.10 -17.68 -1.42
C PHE A 70 21.05 -16.50 -1.16
N GLN A 71 22.28 -16.55 -1.69
CA GLN A 71 23.19 -15.40 -1.63
C GLN A 71 22.65 -14.17 -2.37
N ARG A 72 22.02 -14.37 -3.53
CA ARG A 72 21.40 -13.27 -4.30
C ARG A 72 20.19 -12.68 -3.57
N LEU A 73 19.35 -13.51 -2.94
CA LEU A 73 18.25 -13.03 -2.08
C LEU A 73 18.77 -12.12 -0.96
N ARG A 74 19.84 -12.51 -0.27
CA ARG A 74 20.46 -11.67 0.77
C ARG A 74 20.93 -10.32 0.25
N ARG A 75 21.55 -10.29 -0.93
CA ARG A 75 21.93 -9.02 -1.57
C ARG A 75 20.71 -8.14 -1.85
N CYS A 76 19.62 -8.71 -2.35
CA CYS A 76 18.38 -7.97 -2.56
C CYS A 76 17.78 -7.45 -1.25
N ILE A 77 17.85 -8.22 -0.17
CA ILE A 77 17.43 -7.78 1.18
C ILE A 77 18.28 -6.58 1.62
N SER A 78 19.60 -6.62 1.45
CA SER A 78 20.48 -5.49 1.77
C SER A 78 20.16 -4.23 0.97
N MET A 79 19.81 -4.37 -0.31
CA MET A 79 19.39 -3.22 -1.14
C MET A 79 18.07 -2.60 -0.65
N ASN A 80 17.09 -3.43 -0.29
CA ASN A 80 15.83 -2.95 0.29
C ASN A 80 16.06 -2.29 1.66
N ALA A 81 16.90 -2.89 2.51
CA ALA A 81 17.26 -2.31 3.81
C ALA A 81 17.98 -0.97 3.66
N TYR A 82 18.88 -0.85 2.67
CA TYR A 82 19.54 0.42 2.37
C TYR A 82 18.53 1.52 2.01
N PHE A 83 17.55 1.22 1.15
CA PHE A 83 16.46 2.16 0.85
C PHE A 83 15.66 2.54 2.13
N ILE A 84 15.25 1.54 2.93
CA ILE A 84 14.49 1.76 4.16
C ILE A 84 15.27 2.65 5.15
N TYR A 85 16.56 2.41 5.34
CA TYR A 85 17.36 3.20 6.28
C TYR A 85 17.54 4.64 5.81
N ASN A 86 17.73 4.90 4.51
CA ASN A 86 17.77 6.28 4.00
C ASN A 86 16.42 6.98 4.16
N MET A 87 15.32 6.25 3.96
CA MET A 87 13.97 6.75 4.21
C MET A 87 13.76 7.12 5.68
N LEU A 88 14.15 6.25 6.62
CA LEU A 88 14.05 6.52 8.06
C LEU A 88 14.98 7.66 8.53
N GLN A 89 16.18 7.78 7.95
CA GLN A 89 17.11 8.86 8.27
C GLN A 89 16.58 10.23 7.83
N ALA A 90 15.85 10.28 6.72
CA ALA A 90 15.21 11.49 6.23
C ALA A 90 13.88 11.81 6.92
N PHE A 91 13.31 10.87 7.68
CA PHE A 91 12.04 11.06 8.35
C PHE A 91 12.20 11.95 9.59
N GLU A 92 11.46 13.05 9.60
CA GLU A 92 11.31 13.94 10.75
C GLU A 92 9.95 13.64 11.42
N PRO A 93 9.93 13.00 12.60
CA PRO A 93 8.71 12.70 13.31
C PRO A 93 7.91 13.98 13.62
N PRO A 94 6.57 13.97 13.44
CA PRO A 94 5.73 15.13 13.75
C PRO A 94 5.58 15.37 15.26
N LEU A 95 6.03 14.43 16.10
CA LEU A 95 5.90 14.43 17.55
C LEU A 95 7.27 14.30 18.23
N ASP A 96 7.39 14.87 19.44
CA ASP A 96 8.58 14.71 20.27
C ASP A 96 8.67 13.28 20.82
N MET A 97 9.49 12.45 20.18
CA MET A 97 9.71 11.06 20.62
C MET A 97 10.77 10.92 21.72
N SER A 98 11.30 12.02 22.28
CA SER A 98 12.32 11.96 23.34
C SER A 98 11.77 11.68 24.73
N GLN A 99 10.46 11.87 24.93
CA GLN A 99 9.79 11.65 26.20
C GLN A 99 9.30 10.18 26.32
N ASP A 100 9.35 9.65 27.54
CA ASP A 100 8.88 8.33 27.98
C ASP A 100 9.74 7.11 27.61
N MET A 101 10.74 6.86 28.46
CA MET A 101 11.29 5.51 28.73
C MET A 101 10.99 5.01 30.17
N ASP A 102 10.33 5.82 31.01
CA ASP A 102 10.02 5.48 32.41
C ASP A 102 8.65 6.07 32.80
N GLY A 103 7.65 5.23 33.05
CA GLY A 103 6.40 5.72 33.63
C GLY A 103 5.11 4.94 33.41
N CYS A 104 5.12 3.60 33.31
CA CYS A 104 3.93 2.80 33.66
C CYS A 104 4.27 1.32 33.89
N GLU A 105 5.16 1.04 34.85
CA GLU A 105 5.07 -0.21 35.61
C GLU A 105 4.17 0.08 36.82
N ASP A 106 2.86 0.12 36.62
CA ASP A 106 1.92 -0.01 37.75
C ASP A 106 1.08 -1.27 37.55
N SER A 107 1.36 -2.22 38.43
CA SER A 107 0.89 -3.60 38.41
C SER A 107 -0.58 -3.69 38.83
N HIS A 108 -1.51 -3.18 38.02
CA HIS A 108 -2.95 -3.47 38.14
C HIS A 108 -3.74 -3.37 36.82
N LEU A 109 -3.07 -3.43 35.66
CA LEU A 109 -3.71 -3.41 34.33
C LEU A 109 -3.58 -4.73 33.55
N GLU A 110 -3.58 -5.88 34.22
CA GLU A 110 -3.62 -7.19 33.53
C GLU A 110 -4.98 -7.51 32.88
N HIS A 111 -5.97 -6.60 32.93
CA HIS A 111 -7.29 -6.80 32.30
C HIS A 111 -7.68 -5.75 31.25
N ALA A 112 -6.83 -4.78 30.91
CA ALA A 112 -7.08 -3.84 29.79
C ALA A 112 -6.02 -3.91 28.67
N LEU A 113 -5.09 -4.87 28.76
CA LEU A 113 -4.03 -5.10 27.78
C LEU A 113 -4.49 -5.86 26.53
N HIS A 114 -5.80 -6.00 26.30
CA HIS A 114 -6.37 -6.65 25.12
C HIS A 114 -7.20 -5.73 24.21
N ASP A 115 -7.40 -4.46 24.59
CA ASP A 115 -8.50 -3.64 24.03
C ASP A 115 -8.08 -2.47 23.12
N ASN A 116 -6.82 -2.34 22.70
CA ASN A 116 -6.43 -1.37 21.65
C ASN A 116 -5.45 -1.97 20.65
N LEU A 117 -5.74 -3.20 20.23
CA LEU A 117 -5.29 -3.68 18.93
C LEU A 117 -6.03 -2.85 17.89
N PHE A 118 -5.49 -1.68 17.52
CA PHE A 118 -5.78 -1.12 16.21
C PHE A 118 -5.29 -2.15 15.21
N SER A 119 -6.20 -3.02 14.80
CA SER A 119 -6.02 -3.93 13.71
C SER A 119 -6.01 -3.04 12.48
N GLU A 120 -4.88 -2.42 12.15
CA GLU A 120 -4.68 -1.98 10.77
C GLU A 120 -4.74 -3.28 9.95
N GLY A 121 -5.95 -3.59 9.47
CA GLY A 121 -6.25 -4.74 8.65
C GLY A 121 -5.24 -4.81 7.52
N ASN A 122 -4.88 -6.03 7.17
CA ASN A 122 -3.81 -6.33 6.22
C ASN A 122 -3.96 -5.49 4.94
N CYS A 123 -3.10 -4.46 4.78
CA CYS A 123 -3.09 -3.53 3.63
C CYS A 123 -2.88 -4.25 2.28
N CYS A 124 -2.64 -5.57 2.31
CA CYS A 124 -2.69 -6.46 1.17
C CYS A 124 -3.55 -7.68 1.50
N SER A 125 -4.87 -7.60 1.36
CA SER A 125 -5.75 -8.77 1.23
C SER A 125 -5.55 -9.49 -0.12
N SER A 126 -4.30 -9.63 -0.58
CA SER A 126 -3.94 -10.77 -1.40
C SER A 126 -3.98 -11.97 -0.46
N GLN A 127 -5.06 -12.75 -0.49
CA GLN A 127 -5.09 -14.05 0.16
C GLN A 127 -3.82 -14.81 -0.24
N SER A 128 -2.86 -14.87 0.67
CA SER A 128 -1.85 -15.91 0.67
C SER A 128 -2.60 -17.18 1.01
N THR A 129 -3.13 -17.87 0.00
CA THR A 129 -3.49 -19.28 0.13
C THR A 129 -2.20 -20.03 0.41
N SER A 130 -1.79 -20.00 1.66
CA SER A 130 -0.94 -21.00 2.26
C SER A 130 -1.66 -22.31 2.01
N ALA A 131 -1.15 -23.12 1.09
CA ALA A 131 -1.57 -24.50 0.95
C ALA A 131 -1.16 -25.23 2.23
N THR A 132 -1.94 -25.08 3.31
CA THR A 132 -1.87 -25.95 4.46
C THR A 132 -2.41 -27.31 4.01
N GLY A 133 -1.53 -28.30 4.09
CA GLY A 133 -1.74 -29.64 3.58
C GLY A 133 -3.07 -30.24 4.04
N MET A 134 -3.91 -30.59 3.06
CA MET A 134 -5.11 -31.35 3.29
C MET A 134 -4.70 -32.73 3.80
N HIS A 135 -4.99 -32.99 5.08
CA HIS A 135 -4.78 -34.29 5.73
C HIS A 135 -5.53 -35.38 4.94
N CYS A 136 -4.77 -36.32 4.37
CA CYS A 136 -5.32 -37.54 3.79
C CYS A 136 -5.90 -38.43 4.90
N SER A 137 -7.22 -38.47 5.01
CA SER A 137 -7.93 -39.53 5.72
C SER A 137 -8.26 -40.67 4.76
N LYS A 138 -7.87 -41.88 5.15
CA LYS A 138 -7.96 -43.15 4.38
C LYS A 138 -9.39 -43.52 3.95
N PRO A 139 -9.54 -44.37 2.91
CA PRO A 139 -10.83 -44.70 2.32
C PRO A 139 -11.55 -45.81 3.09
N GLY A 140 -12.87 -45.71 3.19
CA GLY A 140 -13.71 -46.79 3.70
C GLY A 140 -15.14 -46.70 3.15
N GLY A 141 -15.58 -47.79 2.52
CA GLY A 141 -17.00 -48.10 2.38
C GLY A 141 -17.62 -47.78 1.02
N ALA A 142 -17.78 -48.83 0.20
CA ALA A 142 -18.55 -48.83 -1.03
C ALA A 142 -20.03 -48.53 -0.81
N CYS A 143 -20.69 -47.95 -1.81
CA CYS A 143 -21.96 -48.45 -2.31
C CYS A 143 -22.29 -47.91 -3.71
N CYS A 144 -22.74 -48.82 -4.55
CA CYS A 144 -22.95 -48.73 -5.98
C CYS A 144 -24.32 -48.10 -6.30
N GLY A 145 -24.42 -47.38 -7.41
CA GLY A 145 -25.70 -46.99 -8.00
C GLY A 145 -25.53 -46.49 -9.43
N GLN A 146 -25.83 -47.37 -10.39
CA GLN A 146 -26.02 -47.11 -11.82
C GLN A 146 -26.93 -45.89 -12.04
N GLY A 147 -26.90 -45.10 -13.11
CA GLY A 147 -26.33 -45.21 -14.45
C GLY A 147 -27.22 -44.37 -15.37
N ASN A 148 -26.64 -43.68 -16.36
CA ASN A 148 -27.22 -43.55 -17.71
C ASN A 148 -26.31 -42.69 -18.60
N ASN A 149 -25.87 -43.32 -19.68
CA ASN A 149 -25.20 -42.71 -20.83
C ASN A 149 -26.18 -41.88 -21.65
N THR A 150 -25.73 -40.73 -22.16
CA THR A 150 -26.19 -40.23 -23.46
C THR A 150 -25.02 -39.57 -24.19
N MET A 151 -24.76 -40.06 -25.39
CA MET A 151 -23.64 -39.72 -26.27
C MET A 151 -24.26 -39.27 -27.59
N CYS A 152 -23.89 -38.11 -28.13
CA CYS A 152 -24.04 -37.70 -29.53
C CYS A 152 -23.14 -36.47 -29.75
N ARG A 153 -21.98 -36.63 -30.39
CA ARG A 153 -21.68 -36.63 -31.85
C ARG A 153 -21.24 -35.25 -32.36
N SER A 154 -19.95 -35.18 -32.70
CA SER A 154 -19.33 -34.16 -33.57
C SER A 154 -19.81 -34.30 -35.03
N PRO A 155 -19.50 -33.29 -35.86
CA PRO A 155 -18.89 -33.58 -37.16
C PRO A 155 -17.63 -32.76 -37.44
N ASP A 156 -16.69 -33.41 -38.13
CA ASP A 156 -15.43 -32.89 -38.69
C ASP A 156 -15.64 -31.99 -39.91
N GLY A 157 -14.63 -31.14 -40.20
CA GLY A 157 -14.52 -30.41 -41.46
C GLY A 157 -13.31 -29.47 -41.60
N VAL A 158 -12.10 -30.04 -41.75
CA VAL A 158 -10.92 -29.65 -42.56
C VAL A 158 -10.74 -28.20 -43.04
N THR A 159 -9.55 -27.61 -42.81
CA THR A 159 -8.73 -26.80 -43.77
C THR A 159 -7.34 -26.49 -43.13
N THR A 160 -6.28 -27.16 -43.59
CA THR A 160 -5.13 -26.66 -44.38
C THR A 160 -4.09 -25.81 -43.64
N ASP A 161 -2.92 -26.42 -43.44
CA ASP A 161 -1.64 -25.83 -43.04
C ASP A 161 -1.08 -24.87 -44.10
N GLU A 162 -0.48 -23.75 -43.65
CA GLU A 162 0.60 -23.07 -44.37
C GLU A 162 1.71 -22.68 -43.38
N GLU A 163 2.89 -23.25 -43.60
CA GLU A 163 4.17 -22.86 -43.02
C GLU A 163 4.70 -21.59 -43.70
N VAL A 164 5.36 -20.70 -42.94
CA VAL A 164 6.34 -19.76 -43.48
C VAL A 164 7.61 -19.78 -42.62
N GLN A 165 8.69 -20.26 -43.23
CA GLN A 165 10.09 -20.10 -42.81
C GLN A 165 10.54 -18.65 -42.92
N ILE A 166 11.37 -18.17 -41.97
CA ILE A 166 12.52 -17.31 -42.30
C ILE A 166 13.73 -17.78 -41.50
N GLU A 167 14.76 -18.14 -42.26
CA GLU A 167 16.11 -18.54 -41.89
C GLU A 167 17.02 -17.31 -41.80
N GLY A 168 18.05 -17.36 -40.94
CA GLY A 168 19.04 -16.28 -40.82
C GLY A 168 20.19 -16.65 -39.87
N CYS A 169 21.08 -17.53 -40.32
CA CYS A 169 22.34 -17.88 -39.66
C CYS A 169 23.42 -16.82 -39.88
N CYS A 170 24.24 -16.55 -38.86
CA CYS A 170 25.70 -16.39 -38.95
C CYS A 170 26.33 -16.54 -37.54
N GLU A 171 27.14 -17.59 -37.35
CA GLU A 171 28.06 -17.78 -36.20
C GLU A 171 29.46 -17.16 -36.49
N PRO A 172 30.55 -17.48 -35.73
CA PRO A 172 31.03 -16.74 -34.57
C PRO A 172 32.45 -16.16 -34.79
N ALA A 173 32.86 -15.18 -33.98
CA ALA A 173 34.25 -14.73 -33.94
C ALA A 173 34.78 -14.70 -32.51
N THR A 174 35.65 -15.67 -32.22
CA THR A 174 36.58 -15.70 -31.09
C THR A 174 37.59 -14.56 -31.20
N GLY A 175 37.70 -13.75 -30.16
CA GLY A 175 38.74 -12.75 -29.97
C GLY A 175 38.94 -12.49 -28.49
N SER A 176 39.96 -13.11 -27.93
CA SER A 176 40.50 -12.86 -26.58
C SER A 176 40.99 -11.42 -26.50
N ASP A 177 40.55 -10.65 -25.50
CA ASP A 177 41.48 -9.78 -24.80
C ASP A 177 41.13 -9.56 -23.33
N ARG A 178 42.20 -9.58 -22.51
CA ARG A 178 42.23 -9.52 -21.05
C ARG A 178 42.32 -8.07 -20.57
N GLY A 179 41.66 -7.80 -19.43
CA GLY A 179 41.92 -6.63 -18.56
C GLY A 179 40.73 -5.67 -18.53
N SER A 180 40.13 -5.26 -17.42
CA SER A 180 40.59 -5.24 -16.02
C SER A 180 39.43 -5.63 -15.08
N LEU A 181 39.63 -6.71 -14.33
CA LEU A 181 38.96 -6.92 -13.06
C LEU A 181 39.57 -5.95 -12.04
N GLN A 182 38.82 -4.93 -11.62
CA GLN A 182 38.98 -4.24 -10.34
C GLN A 182 37.84 -3.22 -10.19
N ASN A 183 36.73 -3.63 -9.58
CA ASN A 183 35.85 -2.76 -8.77
C ASN A 183 34.72 -3.54 -8.09
N SER A 184 34.99 -4.75 -7.60
CA SER A 184 33.98 -5.60 -6.94
C SER A 184 34.29 -5.90 -5.48
N GLN A 185 35.25 -5.18 -4.88
CA GLN A 185 35.59 -5.28 -3.46
C GLN A 185 35.18 -4.04 -2.64
N THR A 186 34.97 -2.89 -3.27
CA THR A 186 34.75 -1.62 -2.57
C THR A 186 33.34 -1.43 -2.01
N THR A 187 32.35 -2.22 -2.44
CA THR A 187 30.95 -2.04 -2.00
C THR A 187 30.60 -2.87 -0.76
N VAL A 188 31.39 -3.90 -0.44
CA VAL A 188 31.15 -4.76 0.73
C VAL A 188 31.82 -4.18 1.99
N GLU A 189 32.89 -3.40 1.83
CA GLU A 189 33.61 -2.78 2.96
C GLU A 189 32.97 -1.49 3.51
N LEU A 190 32.01 -0.89 2.81
CA LEU A 190 31.29 0.31 3.28
C LEU A 190 30.22 0.01 4.34
N ALA A 191 29.81 -1.25 4.49
CA ALA A 191 28.83 -1.67 5.49
C ALA A 191 29.47 -2.02 6.86
N GLU A 192 30.78 -2.30 6.91
CA GLU A 192 31.47 -2.74 8.13
C GLU A 192 32.20 -1.61 8.89
N LYS A 193 32.16 -0.36 8.40
CA LYS A 193 32.95 0.75 8.94
C LYS A 193 32.13 1.79 9.71
N TYR A 194 31.17 1.36 10.53
CA TYR A 194 30.41 2.22 11.46
C TYR A 194 30.71 2.00 12.94
N HIS A 195 31.85 1.38 13.28
CA HIS A 195 32.30 1.29 14.66
C HIS A 195 33.69 1.93 14.86
N SER A 196 33.70 2.92 15.76
CA SER A 196 34.83 3.68 16.31
C SER A 196 35.37 4.82 15.46
N ASP A 197 34.93 6.04 15.80
CA ASP A 197 35.85 7.15 16.05
C ASP A 197 35.27 8.06 17.13
N SER A 198 35.95 8.11 18.28
CA SER A 198 35.66 9.02 19.38
C SER A 198 36.56 10.24 19.28
N ASN A 199 36.00 11.43 19.08
CA ASN A 199 36.58 12.69 19.56
C ASN A 199 35.56 13.86 19.53
N GLY A 200 35.15 14.29 20.72
CA GLY A 200 35.07 15.68 21.15
C GLY A 200 34.21 16.71 20.38
N ASN A 201 33.05 16.99 20.97
CA ASN A 201 32.23 18.22 20.95
C ASN A 201 31.24 18.52 19.79
N ASP A 202 30.03 18.89 20.24
CA ASP A 202 28.96 19.66 19.59
C ASP A 202 28.02 18.98 18.58
N ALA A 203 27.07 18.20 19.12
CA ALA A 203 25.62 18.33 18.93
C ALA A 203 24.93 17.14 19.65
N LEU A 204 23.98 17.41 20.56
CA LEU A 204 23.13 16.36 21.12
C LEU A 204 22.37 15.68 19.97
N SER A 205 22.45 14.35 19.92
CA SER A 205 22.02 13.48 18.83
C SER A 205 20.53 13.61 18.53
N HIS A 206 20.18 14.14 17.35
CA HIS A 206 18.79 14.34 16.93
C HIS A 206 18.00 13.03 16.63
N HIS A 207 18.61 11.84 16.77
CA HIS A 207 18.03 10.56 16.33
C HIS A 207 18.27 9.40 17.32
N ASP A 208 18.11 9.62 18.62
CA ASP A 208 18.24 8.55 19.63
C ASP A 208 17.25 7.38 19.38
N TRP A 209 16.14 7.63 18.71
CA TRP A 209 15.11 6.63 18.35
C TRP A 209 15.48 5.71 17.17
N LEU A 210 16.59 5.96 16.48
CA LEU A 210 17.17 5.05 15.48
C LEU A 210 18.18 4.07 16.09
N ASP A 211 18.45 4.15 17.40
CA ASP A 211 19.39 3.25 18.06
C ASP A 211 18.93 1.79 17.93
N PRO A 212 19.72 0.90 17.31
CA PRO A 212 19.44 -0.53 17.26
C PRO A 212 19.21 -1.18 18.64
N SER A 213 19.71 -0.56 19.72
CA SER A 213 19.48 -1.02 21.09
C SER A 213 18.02 -0.85 21.56
N LEU A 214 17.23 0.00 20.89
CA LEU A 214 15.80 0.22 21.11
C LEU A 214 14.92 -0.66 20.21
N GLN A 215 15.48 -1.65 19.51
CA GLN A 215 14.72 -2.62 18.72
C GLN A 215 13.84 -3.49 19.62
N PHE A 216 12.57 -3.11 19.74
CA PHE A 216 11.56 -3.97 20.35
C PHE A 216 11.33 -5.21 19.48
N ASN A 217 10.97 -6.33 20.11
CA ASN A 217 10.45 -7.50 19.39
C ASN A 217 9.13 -7.11 18.72
N VAL A 218 9.15 -6.87 17.41
CA VAL A 218 7.95 -6.49 16.67
C VAL A 218 7.25 -7.75 16.14
N PRO A 219 5.92 -7.87 16.30
CA PRO A 219 5.13 -8.90 15.65
C PRO A 219 5.40 -8.99 14.15
N LEU A 220 5.48 -10.21 13.60
CA LEU A 220 5.73 -10.42 12.16
C LEU A 220 4.72 -9.72 11.25
N VAL A 221 3.47 -9.58 11.71
CA VAL A 221 2.40 -8.87 10.99
C VAL A 221 2.76 -7.41 10.66
N ASP A 222 3.54 -6.75 11.50
CA ASP A 222 3.97 -5.37 11.26
C ASP A 222 5.09 -5.31 10.20
N VAL A 223 6.00 -6.28 10.21
CA VAL A 223 7.02 -6.39 9.16
C VAL A 223 6.40 -6.78 7.82
N ASP A 224 5.32 -7.55 7.82
CA ASP A 224 4.56 -7.84 6.60
C ASP A 224 3.92 -6.59 5.99
N LYS A 225 3.53 -5.59 6.80
CA LYS A 225 3.12 -4.27 6.29
C LYS A 225 4.28 -3.56 5.60
N VAL A 226 5.50 -3.60 6.12
CA VAL A 226 6.69 -3.06 5.42
C VAL A 226 6.87 -3.73 4.06
N ARG A 227 6.70 -5.06 3.97
CA ARG A 227 6.74 -5.79 2.69
C ARG A 227 5.62 -5.35 1.73
N CYS A 228 4.44 -5.01 2.25
CA CYS A 228 3.35 -4.38 1.49
C CYS A 228 3.74 -3.00 0.97
N ILE A 229 4.37 -2.15 1.78
CA ILE A 229 4.83 -0.82 1.35
C ILE A 229 5.80 -0.94 0.18
N ILE A 230 6.79 -1.84 0.25
CA ILE A 230 7.74 -2.05 -0.85
C ILE A 230 7.02 -2.41 -2.17
N ARG A 231 5.89 -3.13 -2.14
CA ARG A 231 5.07 -3.41 -3.33
C ARG A 231 4.23 -2.21 -3.76
N ASN A 232 3.68 -1.44 -2.81
CA ASN A 232 2.95 -0.20 -3.10
C ASN A 232 3.82 0.84 -3.81
N ILE A 233 5.12 0.90 -3.46
CA ILE A 233 6.08 1.75 -4.18
C ILE A 233 6.11 1.41 -5.68
N VAL A 234 5.99 0.14 -6.06
CA VAL A 234 5.94 -0.26 -7.47
C VAL A 234 4.71 0.30 -8.16
N ARG A 235 3.54 0.17 -7.52
CA ARG A 235 2.27 0.69 -8.03
C ARG A 235 2.36 2.20 -8.29
N ASP A 236 2.83 2.96 -7.32
CA ASP A 236 2.75 4.43 -7.36
C ASP A 236 3.95 5.10 -8.02
N TRP A 237 5.15 4.52 -7.93
CA TRP A 237 6.39 5.22 -8.25
C TRP A 237 7.36 4.44 -9.12
N ALA A 238 6.98 3.27 -9.64
CA ALA A 238 7.78 2.58 -10.64
C ALA A 238 7.08 2.58 -12.01
N ASN A 239 7.87 2.55 -13.07
CA ASN A 239 7.36 2.36 -14.43
C ASN A 239 6.63 1.00 -14.58
N GLU A 240 7.04 -0.01 -13.81
CA GLU A 240 6.35 -1.31 -13.79
C GLU A 240 4.89 -1.20 -13.31
N GLY A 241 4.57 -0.20 -12.47
CA GLY A 241 3.20 0.11 -12.03
C GLY A 241 2.36 0.91 -13.04
N GLN A 242 2.94 1.41 -14.14
CA GLN A 242 2.25 2.32 -15.06
C GLN A 242 0.94 1.73 -15.59
N LYS A 243 0.93 0.45 -15.97
CA LYS A 243 -0.30 -0.21 -16.46
C LYS A 243 -1.42 -0.19 -15.41
N GLU A 244 -1.07 -0.44 -14.15
CA GLU A 244 -2.04 -0.45 -13.05
C GLU A 244 -2.58 0.97 -12.77
N ARG A 245 -1.71 1.99 -12.87
CA ARG A 245 -2.11 3.41 -12.80
C ARG A 245 -2.94 3.85 -14.01
N ASP A 246 -2.64 3.38 -15.21
CA ASP A 246 -3.45 3.66 -16.41
C ASP A 246 -4.85 3.06 -16.30
N GLN A 247 -5.00 1.95 -15.57
CA GLN A 247 -6.30 1.33 -15.31
C GLN A 247 -7.05 2.00 -14.14
N CYS A 248 -6.35 2.56 -13.16
CA CYS A 248 -6.96 3.17 -11.96
C CYS A 248 -7.00 4.70 -12.00
N TYR A 249 -5.87 5.35 -12.17
CA TYR A 249 -5.72 6.80 -12.03
C TYR A 249 -6.17 7.53 -13.28
N LYS A 250 -5.81 7.03 -14.47
CA LYS A 250 -6.18 7.71 -15.72
C LYS A 250 -7.69 7.91 -15.90
N PRO A 251 -8.59 6.94 -15.65
CA PRO A 251 -10.04 7.18 -15.74
C PRO A 251 -10.55 8.27 -14.79
N ILE A 252 -9.93 8.39 -13.61
CA ILE A 252 -10.25 9.43 -12.62
C ILE A 252 -9.76 10.79 -13.13
N LEU A 253 -8.51 10.86 -13.60
CA LEU A 253 -7.90 12.09 -14.12
C LEU A 253 -8.65 12.62 -15.35
N ASP A 254 -8.99 11.74 -16.29
CA ASP A 254 -9.77 12.07 -17.49
C ASP A 254 -11.16 12.62 -17.13
N GLU A 255 -11.81 12.03 -16.11
CA GLU A 255 -13.11 12.49 -15.62
C GLU A 255 -13.00 13.86 -14.93
N LEU A 256 -11.99 14.06 -14.08
CA LEU A 256 -11.71 15.36 -13.47
C LEU A 256 -11.42 16.44 -14.52
N ASP A 257 -10.71 16.12 -15.59
CA ASP A 257 -10.44 17.06 -16.69
C ASP A 257 -11.71 17.40 -17.47
N SER A 258 -12.55 16.40 -17.74
CA SER A 258 -13.85 16.61 -18.39
C SER A 258 -14.81 17.46 -17.56
N LEU A 259 -14.83 17.29 -16.23
CA LEU A 259 -15.76 17.99 -15.34
C LEU A 259 -15.30 19.40 -14.97
N PHE A 260 -13.99 19.65 -15.01
CA PHE A 260 -13.38 20.93 -14.66
C PHE A 260 -12.48 21.45 -15.80
N PRO A 261 -13.02 21.73 -17.00
CA PRO A 261 -12.21 22.11 -18.18
C PRO A 261 -11.61 23.52 -18.07
N ASN A 262 -12.23 24.40 -17.29
CA ASN A 262 -11.83 25.80 -17.15
C ASN A 262 -11.31 26.07 -15.73
N ARG A 263 -10.08 25.65 -15.45
CA ARG A 263 -9.43 25.86 -14.15
C ARG A 263 -8.75 27.22 -14.13
N SER A 264 -9.21 28.12 -13.26
CA SER A 264 -8.52 29.39 -13.04
C SER A 264 -7.26 29.15 -12.21
N LYS A 265 -6.15 29.81 -12.58
CA LYS A 265 -4.95 29.82 -11.73
C LYS A 265 -5.14 30.61 -10.44
N ASP A 266 -6.04 31.60 -10.45
CA ASP A 266 -6.30 32.46 -9.29
C ASP A 266 -7.28 31.81 -8.29
N SER A 267 -8.07 30.84 -8.74
CA SER A 267 -9.02 30.10 -7.92
C SER A 267 -9.16 28.67 -8.46
N PRO A 268 -8.12 27.83 -8.31
CA PRO A 268 -8.16 26.45 -8.75
C PRO A 268 -9.17 25.63 -7.92
N PRO A 269 -9.83 24.64 -8.52
CA PRO A 269 -10.73 23.74 -7.79
C PRO A 269 -9.95 22.93 -6.74
N MET A 270 -10.59 22.66 -5.60
CA MET A 270 -10.02 21.88 -4.51
C MET A 270 -10.47 20.42 -4.58
N CYS A 271 -9.50 19.49 -4.57
CA CYS A 271 -9.74 18.06 -4.65
C CYS A 271 -9.11 17.32 -3.47
N LEU A 272 -9.93 16.59 -2.70
CA LEU A 272 -9.49 15.71 -1.64
C LEU A 272 -9.33 14.27 -2.17
N VAL A 273 -8.27 13.59 -1.74
CA VAL A 273 -8.00 12.17 -2.03
C VAL A 273 -7.84 11.40 -0.72
N PRO A 274 -8.92 10.86 -0.13
CA PRO A 274 -8.83 10.01 1.05
C PRO A 274 -8.14 8.68 0.74
N GLY A 275 -7.31 8.18 1.67
CA GLY A 275 -6.52 6.97 1.46
C GLY A 275 -5.51 7.12 0.32
N ALA A 276 -4.77 8.23 0.31
CA ALA A 276 -3.88 8.59 -0.78
C ALA A 276 -2.64 7.69 -0.91
N GLY A 277 -2.37 6.81 0.06
CA GLY A 277 -1.23 5.88 0.03
C GLY A 277 0.10 6.63 -0.10
N LEU A 278 0.84 6.35 -1.18
CA LEU A 278 2.12 7.01 -1.44
C LEU A 278 1.99 8.32 -2.24
N GLY A 279 0.77 8.84 -2.38
CA GLY A 279 0.49 10.20 -2.85
C GLY A 279 0.52 10.40 -4.37
N ARG A 280 0.73 9.35 -5.18
CA ARG A 280 0.87 9.49 -6.64
C ARG A 280 -0.37 10.10 -7.30
N LEU A 281 -1.57 9.62 -6.95
CA LEU A 281 -2.81 10.12 -7.54
C LEU A 281 -3.06 11.58 -7.16
N ALA A 282 -2.87 11.95 -5.88
CA ALA A 282 -3.01 13.33 -5.43
C ALA A 282 -1.99 14.26 -6.12
N LEU A 283 -0.76 13.78 -6.35
CA LEU A 283 0.24 14.51 -7.12
C LEU A 283 -0.20 14.71 -8.59
N GLU A 284 -0.70 13.68 -9.27
CA GLU A 284 -1.16 13.82 -10.65
C GLU A 284 -2.40 14.72 -10.78
N ILE A 285 -3.31 14.69 -9.80
CA ILE A 285 -4.44 15.64 -9.71
C ILE A 285 -3.93 17.07 -9.53
N SER A 286 -2.93 17.29 -8.67
CA SER A 286 -2.29 18.61 -8.57
C SER A 286 -1.68 19.04 -9.92
N GLY A 287 -1.04 18.13 -10.64
CA GLY A 287 -0.49 18.36 -11.98
C GLY A 287 -1.53 18.79 -13.03
N LEU A 288 -2.81 18.45 -12.84
CA LEU A 288 -3.92 18.94 -13.67
C LEU A 288 -4.34 20.38 -13.33
N GLY A 289 -3.75 21.01 -12.30
CA GLY A 289 -4.07 22.37 -11.89
C GLY A 289 -5.11 22.48 -10.77
N PHE A 290 -5.36 21.41 -10.01
CA PHE A 290 -6.14 21.47 -8.77
C PHE A 290 -5.27 21.91 -7.59
N VAL A 291 -5.91 22.45 -6.54
CA VAL A 291 -5.39 22.36 -5.17
C VAL A 291 -5.74 20.96 -4.69
N SER A 292 -4.74 20.10 -4.53
CA SER A 292 -4.96 18.69 -4.20
C SER A 292 -4.40 18.35 -2.84
N GLN A 293 -5.24 17.75 -2.01
CA GLN A 293 -4.81 17.21 -0.72
C GLN A 293 -5.02 15.69 -0.72
N GLY A 294 -3.95 14.93 -0.51
CA GLY A 294 -4.07 13.54 -0.11
C GLY A 294 -4.28 13.44 1.40
N ASN A 295 -5.06 12.46 1.85
CA ASN A 295 -5.17 12.10 3.26
C ASN A 295 -4.73 10.65 3.46
N GLU A 296 -3.91 10.40 4.47
CA GLU A 296 -3.41 9.08 4.82
C GLU A 296 -3.23 8.99 6.33
N PHE A 297 -3.66 7.87 6.93
CA PHE A 297 -3.57 7.67 8.38
C PHE A 297 -2.40 6.75 8.76
N SER A 298 -1.99 5.85 7.86
CA SER A 298 -0.98 4.86 8.19
C SER A 298 0.42 5.47 8.12
N TYR A 299 1.10 5.53 9.27
CA TYR A 299 2.49 5.96 9.35
C TYR A 299 3.42 5.13 8.46
N TYR A 300 3.08 3.86 8.17
CA TYR A 300 3.81 3.07 7.18
C TYR A 300 3.84 3.76 5.81
N MET A 301 2.68 4.18 5.31
CA MET A 301 2.55 4.89 4.04
C MET A 301 3.16 6.28 4.14
N MET A 302 2.86 7.03 5.20
CA MET A 302 3.31 8.43 5.34
C MET A 302 4.83 8.58 5.36
N ILE A 303 5.56 7.73 6.09
CA ILE A 303 7.03 7.79 6.13
C ILE A 303 7.60 7.59 4.72
N CYS A 304 7.10 6.60 3.99
CA CYS A 304 7.55 6.31 2.62
C CYS A 304 7.12 7.38 1.62
N SER A 305 5.89 7.88 1.73
CA SER A 305 5.32 8.94 0.90
C SER A 305 6.14 10.21 1.04
N SER A 306 6.41 10.65 2.28
CA SER A 306 7.23 11.83 2.56
C SER A 306 8.62 11.70 1.95
N PHE A 307 9.27 10.55 2.09
CA PHE A 307 10.59 10.33 1.49
C PHE A 307 10.58 10.45 -0.03
N ILE A 308 9.64 9.78 -0.70
CA ILE A 308 9.56 9.83 -2.17
C ILE A 308 9.24 11.24 -2.64
N LEU A 309 8.22 11.88 -2.07
CA LEU A 309 7.74 13.20 -2.48
C LEU A 309 8.77 14.32 -2.22
N ASN A 310 9.51 14.26 -1.11
CA ASN A 310 10.32 15.40 -0.64
C ASN A 310 11.84 15.19 -0.80
N HIS A 311 12.33 13.95 -0.84
CA HIS A 311 13.77 13.67 -0.79
C HIS A 311 14.35 13.07 -2.08
N THR A 312 13.51 12.60 -3.01
CA THR A 312 14.00 12.11 -4.31
C THR A 312 14.31 13.25 -5.27
N ARG A 313 15.42 13.13 -6.01
CA ARG A 313 15.98 14.20 -6.86
C ARG A 313 16.10 13.80 -8.33
N ALA A 314 16.11 12.51 -8.61
CA ALA A 314 16.24 12.00 -9.98
C ALA A 314 15.31 10.81 -10.23
N ALA A 315 14.84 10.67 -11.46
CA ALA A 315 14.14 9.47 -11.87
C ALA A 315 15.11 8.27 -11.83
N GLY A 316 14.66 7.15 -11.26
CA GLY A 316 15.43 5.93 -11.09
C GLY A 316 16.58 6.02 -10.10
N GLU A 317 16.56 7.01 -9.20
CA GLU A 317 17.58 7.22 -8.16
C GLU A 317 17.78 6.00 -7.25
N TRP A 318 16.68 5.32 -6.92
CA TRP A 318 16.68 4.18 -6.00
C TRP A 318 16.35 2.89 -6.74
N THR A 319 16.90 1.78 -6.23
CA THR A 319 16.60 0.44 -6.72
C THR A 319 16.12 -0.44 -5.57
N ILE A 320 14.93 -1.02 -5.73
CA ILE A 320 14.32 -1.95 -4.78
C ILE A 320 14.08 -3.32 -5.42
N HIS A 321 13.85 -4.33 -4.59
CA HIS A 321 13.58 -5.71 -4.94
C HIS A 321 12.25 -6.17 -4.30
N PRO A 322 11.10 -5.75 -4.85
CA PRO A 322 9.78 -5.91 -4.22
C PRO A 322 9.25 -7.36 -4.20
N TRP A 323 9.81 -8.24 -5.03
CA TRP A 323 9.27 -9.57 -5.28
C TRP A 323 9.96 -10.71 -4.53
N ILE A 324 11.01 -10.40 -3.76
CA ILE A 324 11.87 -11.42 -3.12
C ILE A 324 11.18 -12.21 -2.01
N HIS A 325 10.10 -11.68 -1.44
CA HIS A 325 9.36 -12.30 -0.35
C HIS A 325 8.42 -13.43 -0.81
N SER A 326 8.08 -13.49 -2.10
CA SER A 326 7.28 -14.59 -2.66
C SER A 326 8.18 -15.70 -3.19
N ASN A 327 8.04 -16.90 -2.62
CA ASN A 327 8.76 -18.10 -3.08
C ASN A 327 7.92 -19.04 -3.94
N CYS A 328 6.68 -18.64 -4.26
CA CYS A 328 5.75 -19.40 -5.09
C CYS A 328 5.42 -18.65 -6.38
N ASN A 329 4.80 -19.35 -7.33
CA ASN A 329 4.23 -18.76 -8.56
C ASN A 329 5.22 -17.92 -9.36
N SER A 330 6.52 -18.25 -9.33
CA SER A 330 7.56 -17.58 -10.11
C SER A 330 7.92 -18.44 -11.33
N LEU A 331 7.95 -17.82 -12.51
CA LEU A 331 8.39 -18.49 -13.74
C LEU A 331 9.91 -18.76 -13.72
N SER A 332 10.68 -17.87 -13.09
CA SER A 332 12.14 -17.99 -12.97
C SER A 332 12.67 -17.32 -11.70
N ASP A 333 13.87 -17.70 -11.27
CA ASP A 333 14.59 -17.01 -10.19
C ASP A 333 14.88 -15.54 -10.52
N SER A 334 15.11 -15.23 -11.81
CA SER A 334 15.29 -13.86 -12.27
C SER A 334 14.05 -13.00 -12.07
N ASP A 335 12.85 -13.57 -12.14
CA ASP A 335 11.63 -12.80 -11.89
C ASP A 335 11.48 -12.44 -10.42
N GLN A 336 11.80 -13.37 -9.52
CA GLN A 336 11.81 -13.11 -8.08
C GLN A 336 12.87 -12.06 -7.68
N LEU A 337 14.06 -12.16 -8.27
CA LEU A 337 15.24 -11.35 -7.90
C LEU A 337 15.34 -10.02 -8.66
N ARG A 338 14.42 -9.71 -9.58
CA ARG A 338 14.57 -8.54 -10.45
C ARG A 338 14.61 -7.23 -9.66
N PRO A 339 15.47 -6.28 -10.05
CA PRO A 339 15.44 -4.91 -9.53
C PRO A 339 14.28 -4.11 -10.14
N VAL A 340 13.78 -3.13 -9.41
CA VAL A 340 12.82 -2.12 -9.86
C VAL A 340 13.37 -0.74 -9.47
N SER A 341 13.50 0.16 -10.46
CA SER A 341 14.00 1.52 -10.27
C SER A 341 12.87 2.51 -9.97
N ILE A 342 13.11 3.41 -9.02
CA ILE A 342 12.14 4.41 -8.54
C ILE A 342 12.85 5.74 -8.19
N PRO A 343 12.12 6.86 -8.13
CA PRO A 343 10.79 7.03 -8.72
C PRO A 343 10.88 7.08 -10.26
N ASP A 344 9.80 6.79 -10.98
CA ASP A 344 9.75 6.88 -12.44
C ASP A 344 9.62 8.33 -12.94
N ILE A 345 9.13 9.22 -12.09
CA ILE A 345 9.11 10.68 -12.29
C ILE A 345 9.70 11.37 -11.05
N VAL A 346 10.24 12.58 -11.20
CA VAL A 346 10.67 13.38 -10.05
C VAL A 346 9.46 14.19 -9.54
N PRO A 347 8.97 13.98 -8.30
CA PRO A 347 7.75 14.64 -7.80
C PRO A 347 7.80 16.17 -7.92
N ALA A 348 8.91 16.78 -7.50
CA ALA A 348 9.11 18.23 -7.55
C ALA A 348 9.08 18.82 -8.97
N SER A 349 9.30 18.01 -10.01
CA SER A 349 9.28 18.42 -11.42
C SER A 349 8.05 17.92 -12.17
N ALA A 350 7.07 17.33 -11.48
CA ALA A 350 5.89 16.72 -12.09
C ALA A 350 4.77 17.73 -12.43
N GLY A 351 5.06 19.04 -12.38
CA GLY A 351 4.09 20.08 -12.71
C GLY A 351 3.04 20.34 -11.63
N ILE A 352 3.32 19.93 -10.38
CA ILE A 352 2.44 20.19 -9.23
C ILE A 352 2.20 21.69 -9.02
N THR A 353 1.01 22.02 -8.53
CA THR A 353 0.68 23.37 -8.07
C THR A 353 1.24 23.61 -6.67
N GLU A 354 1.30 24.88 -6.24
CA GLU A 354 1.57 25.24 -4.84
C GLU A 354 0.50 24.70 -3.87
N GLY A 355 -0.62 24.17 -4.39
CA GLY A 355 -1.72 23.60 -3.61
C GLY A 355 -1.63 22.09 -3.39
N PHE A 356 -0.50 21.42 -3.71
CA PHE A 356 -0.31 20.01 -3.36
C PHE A 356 0.04 19.84 -1.88
N SER A 357 -0.70 18.99 -1.16
CA SER A 357 -0.41 18.68 0.25
C SER A 357 -0.80 17.24 0.61
N MET A 358 -0.25 16.74 1.72
CA MET A 358 -0.63 15.48 2.35
C MET A 358 -1.03 15.75 3.80
N CYS A 359 -2.20 15.27 4.22
CA CYS A 359 -2.72 15.38 5.58
C CYS A 359 -2.63 14.02 6.28
N GLY A 360 -1.91 13.96 7.39
CA GLY A 360 -1.82 12.79 8.26
C GLY A 360 -3.00 12.72 9.22
N GLY A 361 -3.65 11.56 9.30
CA GLY A 361 -4.72 11.29 10.27
C GLY A 361 -5.87 10.48 9.68
N ASP A 362 -6.74 9.98 10.57
CA ASP A 362 -7.94 9.25 10.16
C ASP A 362 -8.91 10.16 9.38
N PHE A 363 -9.49 9.64 8.30
CA PHE A 363 -10.39 10.41 7.44
C PHE A 363 -11.63 10.93 8.20
N VAL A 364 -12.22 10.10 9.05
CA VAL A 364 -13.42 10.47 9.81
C VAL A 364 -13.07 11.57 10.81
N GLU A 365 -11.98 11.41 11.54
CA GLU A 365 -11.54 12.38 12.55
C GLU A 365 -11.19 13.75 11.93
N VAL A 366 -10.40 13.75 10.86
CA VAL A 366 -9.92 14.98 10.20
C VAL A 366 -11.06 15.71 9.51
N TYR A 367 -11.92 15.00 8.77
CA TYR A 367 -12.90 15.63 7.87
C TYR A 367 -14.30 15.76 8.45
N SER A 368 -14.54 15.26 9.67
CA SER A 368 -15.77 15.58 10.43
C SER A 368 -15.75 16.99 11.05
N ASP A 369 -14.59 17.66 11.08
CA ASP A 369 -14.44 19.00 11.63
C ASP A 369 -15.39 20.00 10.94
N PRO A 370 -16.10 20.87 11.69
CA PRO A 370 -17.02 21.85 11.11
C PRO A 370 -16.41 22.78 10.05
N SER A 371 -15.09 23.02 10.09
CA SER A 371 -14.38 23.82 9.09
C SER A 371 -14.34 23.18 7.69
N GLN A 372 -14.54 21.87 7.60
CA GLN A 372 -14.47 21.11 6.34
C GLN A 372 -15.79 21.10 5.56
N VAL A 373 -16.89 21.57 6.17
CA VAL A 373 -18.22 21.54 5.57
C VAL A 373 -18.27 22.42 4.32
N GLY A 374 -18.65 21.83 3.18
CA GLY A 374 -18.80 22.56 1.92
C GLY A 374 -17.50 23.17 1.40
N VAL A 375 -16.34 22.60 1.74
CA VAL A 375 -15.03 23.11 1.32
C VAL A 375 -14.62 22.55 -0.04
N TRP A 376 -14.88 21.28 -0.33
CA TRP A 376 -14.24 20.59 -1.45
C TRP A 376 -15.08 20.66 -2.73
N ASP A 377 -14.44 20.94 -3.87
CA ASP A 377 -15.09 20.88 -5.19
C ASP A 377 -15.21 19.44 -5.69
N ALA A 378 -14.20 18.61 -5.35
CA ALA A 378 -14.20 17.19 -5.66
C ALA A 378 -13.62 16.35 -4.50
N VAL A 379 -14.14 15.14 -4.33
CA VAL A 379 -13.55 14.07 -3.52
C VAL A 379 -13.33 12.87 -4.44
N VAL A 380 -12.12 12.30 -4.38
CA VAL A 380 -11.69 11.17 -5.20
C VAL A 380 -11.29 10.01 -4.30
N THR A 381 -12.02 8.90 -4.39
CA THR A 381 -11.72 7.68 -3.63
C THR A 381 -11.21 6.59 -4.57
N CYS A 382 -10.02 6.05 -4.32
CA CYS A 382 -9.43 4.99 -5.16
C CYS A 382 -8.96 3.83 -4.27
N PHE A 383 -9.67 2.69 -4.28
CA PHE A 383 -9.43 1.56 -3.36
C PHE A 383 -9.46 2.01 -1.87
N PHE A 384 -10.52 2.74 -1.49
CA PHE A 384 -10.62 3.38 -0.17
C PHE A 384 -11.94 3.09 0.57
N ILE A 385 -13.09 3.14 -0.10
CA ILE A 385 -14.38 3.10 0.63
C ILE A 385 -14.65 1.78 1.37
N ASP A 386 -13.96 0.71 0.97
CA ASP A 386 -13.99 -0.62 1.58
C ASP A 386 -13.02 -0.78 2.77
N THR A 387 -12.26 0.27 3.10
CA THR A 387 -11.42 0.30 4.30
C THR A 387 -12.16 0.77 5.55
N ALA A 388 -13.43 1.17 5.43
CA ALA A 388 -14.22 1.69 6.54
C ALA A 388 -14.72 0.58 7.48
N HIS A 389 -14.72 0.84 8.78
CA HIS A 389 -15.56 0.09 9.73
C HIS A 389 -17.05 0.30 9.42
N ASN A 390 -17.41 1.55 9.12
CA ASN A 390 -18.76 1.96 8.75
C ASN A 390 -18.72 2.80 7.47
N ILE A 391 -18.95 2.16 6.32
CA ILE A 391 -18.96 2.85 5.01
C ILE A 391 -20.04 3.94 4.91
N ILE A 392 -21.11 3.87 5.71
CA ILE A 392 -22.17 4.88 5.72
C ILE A 392 -21.63 6.22 6.24
N GLU A 393 -20.76 6.18 7.26
CA GLU A 393 -20.11 7.36 7.83
C GLU A 393 -19.16 8.01 6.83
N TYR A 394 -18.41 7.20 6.06
CA TYR A 394 -17.60 7.73 4.95
C TYR A 394 -18.48 8.49 3.94
N ILE A 395 -19.60 7.91 3.51
CA ILE A 395 -20.51 8.54 2.53
C ILE A 395 -21.12 9.84 3.10
N GLU A 396 -21.52 9.83 4.38
CA GLU A 396 -22.04 11.01 5.08
C GLU A 396 -21.02 12.15 5.09
N ILE A 397 -19.78 11.87 5.47
CA ILE A 397 -18.70 12.86 5.54
C ILE A 397 -18.38 13.39 4.14
N ILE A 398 -18.22 12.51 3.15
CA ILE A 398 -17.98 12.93 1.75
C ILE A 398 -19.09 13.87 1.29
N SER A 399 -20.37 13.57 1.56
CA SER A 399 -21.47 14.48 1.25
C SER A 399 -21.33 15.80 2.00
N ARG A 400 -21.07 15.77 3.31
CA ARG A 400 -20.97 16.96 4.15
C ARG A 400 -19.86 17.92 3.73
N ILE A 401 -18.69 17.40 3.38
CA ILE A 401 -17.51 18.22 3.07
C ILE A 401 -17.51 18.75 1.62
N LEU A 402 -18.27 18.12 0.72
CA LEU A 402 -18.45 18.62 -0.64
C LEU A 402 -19.30 19.88 -0.67
N LYS A 403 -18.90 20.84 -1.51
CA LYS A 403 -19.73 21.98 -1.90
C LYS A 403 -21.04 21.49 -2.53
N ASP A 404 -22.06 22.34 -2.49
CA ASP A 404 -23.26 22.14 -3.31
C ASP A 404 -22.87 22.07 -4.79
N GLY A 405 -23.28 21.01 -5.49
CA GLY A 405 -22.87 20.73 -6.86
C GLY A 405 -21.48 20.07 -6.99
N GLY A 406 -20.80 19.82 -5.88
CA GLY A 406 -19.50 19.15 -5.81
C GLY A 406 -19.57 17.68 -6.28
N ILE A 407 -18.40 17.15 -6.63
CA ILE A 407 -18.25 15.85 -7.29
C ILE A 407 -17.62 14.81 -6.38
N TRP A 408 -18.17 13.60 -6.38
CA TRP A 408 -17.51 12.42 -5.86
C TRP A 408 -17.19 11.44 -6.99
N ILE A 409 -15.90 11.18 -7.22
CA ILE A 409 -15.43 10.14 -8.14
C ILE A 409 -14.91 8.98 -7.31
N ASN A 410 -15.35 7.76 -7.60
CA ASN A 410 -14.86 6.55 -6.96
C ASN A 410 -14.32 5.56 -8.00
N LEU A 411 -13.24 4.86 -7.65
CA LEU A 411 -12.80 3.64 -8.32
C LEU A 411 -12.31 2.63 -7.27
N GLY A 412 -13.03 1.52 -7.08
CA GLY A 412 -12.57 0.49 -6.16
C GLY A 412 -13.43 -0.76 -6.17
N PRO A 413 -12.93 -1.85 -5.56
CA PRO A 413 -13.74 -3.01 -5.22
C PRO A 413 -14.56 -2.72 -3.93
N LEU A 414 -15.20 -3.76 -3.39
CA LEU A 414 -15.80 -3.77 -2.06
C LEU A 414 -15.23 -4.96 -1.27
N LEU A 415 -13.92 -4.93 -1.03
CA LEU A 415 -13.20 -5.93 -0.25
C LEU A 415 -13.04 -5.43 1.18
N TYR A 416 -14.12 -5.52 1.96
CA TYR A 416 -14.21 -4.98 3.31
C TYR A 416 -13.09 -5.49 4.22
N HIS A 417 -12.27 -4.56 4.72
CA HIS A 417 -11.05 -4.87 5.46
C HIS A 417 -11.27 -5.66 6.75
N PHE A 418 -12.42 -5.45 7.41
CA PHE A 418 -12.72 -5.99 8.73
C PHE A 418 -13.70 -7.18 8.70
N ALA A 419 -14.17 -7.58 7.52
CA ALA A 419 -15.19 -8.63 7.37
C ALA A 419 -14.75 -10.01 7.91
N ASP A 420 -13.44 -10.30 7.87
CA ASP A 420 -12.85 -11.58 8.30
C ASP A 420 -12.06 -11.45 9.62
N THR A 421 -12.19 -10.34 10.37
CA THR A 421 -11.52 -10.21 11.67
C THR A 421 -12.25 -11.04 12.73
N TYR A 422 -11.88 -12.31 12.84
CA TYR A 422 -12.43 -13.20 13.86
C TYR A 422 -11.74 -12.99 15.23
N GLY A 423 -12.53 -12.71 16.27
CA GLY A 423 -12.07 -12.74 17.67
C GLY A 423 -11.95 -11.38 18.36
N GLN A 424 -12.26 -10.29 17.66
CA GLN A 424 -12.42 -8.95 18.24
C GLN A 424 -13.84 -8.47 17.89
N ASP A 425 -14.52 -7.80 18.81
CA ASP A 425 -15.84 -7.17 18.57
C ASP A 425 -15.64 -5.88 17.75
N GLU A 426 -14.87 -5.98 16.67
CA GLU A 426 -14.51 -4.88 15.79
C GLU A 426 -15.65 -4.66 14.79
N MET A 427 -16.14 -3.43 14.72
CA MET A 427 -17.27 -3.10 13.85
C MET A 427 -16.87 -3.20 12.38
N SER A 428 -17.71 -3.85 11.59
CA SER A 428 -17.61 -3.90 10.13
C SER A 428 -19.01 -3.95 9.52
N ILE A 429 -19.29 -3.09 8.54
CA ILE A 429 -20.59 -3.01 7.85
C ILE A 429 -20.37 -3.25 6.34
N GLU A 430 -20.64 -4.48 5.90
CA GLU A 430 -20.47 -4.89 4.51
C GLU A 430 -21.71 -4.61 3.67
N LEU A 431 -21.69 -3.52 2.90
CA LEU A 431 -22.76 -3.18 1.96
C LEU A 431 -22.51 -3.78 0.57
N SER A 432 -23.59 -4.16 -0.11
CA SER A 432 -23.52 -4.43 -1.54
C SER A 432 -23.32 -3.12 -2.32
N LEU A 433 -22.84 -3.20 -3.57
CA LEU A 433 -22.74 -2.01 -4.43
C LEU A 433 -24.12 -1.33 -4.64
N GLU A 434 -25.21 -2.10 -4.66
CA GLU A 434 -26.56 -1.53 -4.73
C GLU A 434 -26.85 -0.69 -3.48
N ASP A 435 -26.53 -1.22 -2.30
CA ASP A 435 -26.72 -0.52 -1.02
C ASP A 435 -25.86 0.73 -0.90
N VAL A 436 -24.59 0.65 -1.30
CA VAL A 436 -23.69 1.82 -1.34
C VAL A 436 -24.32 2.96 -2.16
N LYS A 437 -24.89 2.65 -3.33
CA LYS A 437 -25.57 3.65 -4.16
C LYS A 437 -26.87 4.16 -3.54
N ARG A 438 -27.65 3.30 -2.89
CA ARG A 438 -28.87 3.72 -2.18
C ARG A 438 -28.54 4.68 -1.03
N VAL A 439 -27.49 4.39 -0.26
CA VAL A 439 -27.00 5.26 0.81
C VAL A 439 -26.46 6.58 0.24
N ALA A 440 -25.69 6.53 -0.84
CA ALA A 440 -25.22 7.74 -1.51
C ALA A 440 -26.38 8.62 -1.98
N LEU A 441 -27.41 8.02 -2.59
CA LEU A 441 -28.62 8.74 -3.00
C LEU A 441 -29.33 9.39 -1.82
N TYR A 442 -29.44 8.68 -0.69
CA TYR A 442 -30.00 9.23 0.54
C TYR A 442 -29.24 10.46 1.06
N TYR A 443 -27.91 10.46 0.94
CA TYR A 443 -27.06 11.60 1.28
C TYR A 443 -26.96 12.68 0.19
N GLY A 444 -27.89 12.68 -0.78
CA GLY A 444 -28.03 13.75 -1.77
C GLY A 444 -27.14 13.61 -3.01
N PHE A 445 -26.54 12.44 -3.25
CA PHE A 445 -25.78 12.20 -4.47
C PHE A 445 -26.67 11.74 -5.63
N GLN A 446 -26.46 12.32 -6.81
CA GLN A 446 -26.99 11.81 -8.06
C GLN A 446 -25.87 11.18 -8.89
N LEU A 447 -26.10 9.96 -9.38
CA LEU A 447 -25.19 9.25 -10.27
C LEU A 447 -25.21 9.87 -11.68
N GLU A 448 -24.07 10.36 -12.15
CA GLU A 448 -23.92 10.93 -13.50
C GLU A 448 -23.26 9.95 -14.48
N LYS A 449 -22.30 9.16 -14.00
CA LYS A 449 -21.54 8.19 -14.79
C LYS A 449 -21.28 6.95 -13.97
N GLU A 450 -21.36 5.79 -14.61
CA GLU A 450 -20.98 4.51 -14.02
C GLU A 450 -20.32 3.61 -15.08
N SER A 451 -19.27 2.90 -14.67
CA SER A 451 -18.74 1.78 -15.44
C SER A 451 -18.05 0.76 -14.52
N ARG A 452 -17.67 -0.38 -15.10
CA ARG A 452 -16.87 -1.40 -14.43
C ARG A 452 -15.49 -1.43 -15.07
N ILE A 453 -14.44 -1.35 -14.26
CA ILE A 453 -13.05 -1.31 -14.73
C ILE A 453 -12.31 -2.52 -14.18
N GLU A 454 -11.63 -3.25 -15.06
CA GLU A 454 -10.78 -4.38 -14.67
C GLU A 454 -9.37 -3.87 -14.38
N THR A 455 -8.86 -4.19 -13.20
CA THR A 455 -7.52 -3.76 -12.76
C THR A 455 -6.91 -4.76 -11.78
N THR A 456 -5.67 -4.49 -11.37
CA THR A 456 -4.94 -5.20 -10.32
C THR A 456 -4.58 -4.25 -9.18
N TYR A 457 -4.04 -4.80 -8.09
CA TYR A 457 -3.50 -3.99 -7.00
C TYR A 457 -2.16 -4.57 -6.54
N THR A 458 -1.08 -3.79 -6.66
CA THR A 458 0.32 -4.17 -6.31
C THR A 458 0.76 -5.51 -6.92
N THR A 459 0.23 -5.86 -8.09
CA THR A 459 0.38 -7.20 -8.64
C THR A 459 1.70 -7.39 -9.37
N ASN A 460 2.41 -8.48 -9.05
CA ASN A 460 3.55 -8.95 -9.83
C ASN A 460 3.05 -9.46 -11.19
N GLN A 461 3.18 -8.66 -12.23
CA GLN A 461 2.72 -8.99 -13.59
C GLN A 461 3.39 -10.26 -14.18
N ARG A 462 4.53 -10.70 -13.62
CA ARG A 462 5.24 -11.92 -14.02
C ARG A 462 4.90 -13.14 -13.17
N SER A 463 4.05 -12.99 -12.15
CA SER A 463 3.61 -14.11 -11.32
C SER A 463 2.67 -15.03 -12.11
N MET A 464 2.79 -16.33 -11.86
CA MET A 464 1.87 -17.37 -12.36
C MET A 464 0.47 -17.24 -11.74
N MET A 465 0.34 -16.57 -10.59
CA MET A 465 -0.91 -16.26 -9.91
C MET A 465 -1.07 -14.74 -9.81
N GLN A 466 -2.19 -14.22 -10.31
CA GLN A 466 -2.52 -12.79 -10.27
C GLN A 466 -3.96 -12.62 -9.83
N ASN A 467 -4.19 -11.70 -8.90
CA ASN A 467 -5.54 -11.31 -8.48
C ASN A 467 -6.02 -10.15 -9.34
N ARG A 468 -7.26 -10.23 -9.80
CA ARG A 468 -7.90 -9.16 -10.56
C ARG A 468 -9.14 -8.66 -9.84
N TYR A 469 -9.32 -7.35 -9.89
CA TYR A 469 -10.49 -6.67 -9.37
C TYR A 469 -11.31 -6.15 -10.53
N PHE A 470 -12.61 -6.28 -10.41
CA PHE A 470 -13.53 -5.58 -11.29
C PHE A 470 -14.18 -4.47 -10.51
N THR A 471 -13.51 -3.32 -10.50
CA THR A 471 -13.85 -2.17 -9.67
C THR A 471 -15.06 -1.45 -10.22
N ALA A 472 -15.88 -0.92 -9.32
CA ALA A 472 -16.93 0.00 -9.67
C ALA A 472 -16.33 1.40 -9.81
N PHE A 473 -16.51 2.00 -10.99
CA PHE A 473 -16.15 3.37 -11.27
C PHE A 473 -17.42 4.21 -11.38
N TRP A 474 -17.50 5.32 -10.66
CA TRP A 474 -18.61 6.26 -10.82
C TRP A 474 -18.20 7.71 -10.62
N THR A 475 -19.02 8.58 -11.18
CA THR A 475 -19.09 10.01 -10.89
C THR A 475 -20.47 10.28 -10.30
N MET A 476 -20.51 10.84 -9.10
CA MET A 476 -21.73 11.31 -8.46
C MET A 476 -21.62 12.81 -8.17
N ARG A 477 -22.73 13.53 -8.31
CA ARG A 477 -22.82 14.95 -7.96
C ARG A 477 -23.68 15.14 -6.72
N LYS A 478 -23.20 15.92 -5.75
CA LYS A 478 -24.00 16.35 -4.62
C LYS A 478 -25.03 17.40 -5.06
N MET A 479 -26.30 17.11 -4.88
CA MET A 479 -27.37 18.04 -5.21
C MET A 479 -27.48 19.17 -4.19
N SER A 480 -27.73 20.40 -4.66
CA SER A 480 -28.00 21.51 -3.76
C SER A 480 -29.36 21.31 -3.07
N THR A 481 -29.39 21.55 -1.76
CA THR A 481 -30.60 21.55 -0.91
C THR A 481 -31.70 22.49 -1.41
N ALA A 482 -31.37 23.48 -2.25
CA ALA A 482 -32.35 24.38 -2.89
C ALA A 482 -33.22 23.68 -3.95
N THR A 483 -32.76 22.57 -4.53
CA THR A 483 -33.44 21.85 -5.62
C THR A 483 -34.57 20.97 -5.10
N GLU A 484 -34.43 20.42 -3.89
CA GLU A 484 -35.45 19.58 -3.25
C GLU A 484 -36.73 20.35 -2.92
N LYS A 485 -36.63 21.65 -2.60
CA LYS A 485 -37.81 22.50 -2.37
C LYS A 485 -38.65 22.73 -3.63
N LYS A 486 -38.09 22.59 -4.83
CA LYS A 486 -38.83 22.71 -6.09
C LYS A 486 -39.51 21.42 -6.53
N GLN A 487 -38.95 20.25 -6.20
CA GLN A 487 -39.57 18.95 -6.54
C GLN A 487 -40.60 18.46 -5.52
N SER A 488 -40.64 19.05 -4.32
CA SER A 488 -41.66 18.79 -3.30
C SER A 488 -42.85 19.77 -3.34
N THR A 489 -42.86 20.71 -4.30
CA THR A 489 -43.96 21.67 -4.52
C THR A 489 -44.66 21.54 -5.89
N GLU A 490 -44.37 20.48 -6.64
CA GLU A 490 -45.15 20.00 -7.80
C GLU A 490 -45.69 18.60 -7.50
#